data_AF-A0A0S2LYA7-F1
#
_entry.id   AF-A0A0S2LYA7-F1
#
_cell.length_a   1.000
_cell.length_b   1.000
_cell.length_c   1.000
_cell.angle_alpha   90.00
_cell.angle_beta   90.00
_cell.angle_gamma   90.00
#
_symmetry.space_group_name_H-M   'P 1'
#
loop_
_entity.id
_entity.type
_entity.pdbx_description
1 polymer ?
#
loop_
_entity_poly.entity_id
_entity_poly.type
_entity_poly.pdbx_seq_one_letter_code
_entity_poly.pdbx_strand_id
1 'polypeptide(L)'
;MILTALNDSVLPALVGHGAVPSLGLLPDWLDPMNLLNHPALGFWVVIIACGIIFAETGLLVGFFLPGDSLLFTAGLLVSTGAMPVNIWVLMGLLIVSGFVGNQLGYFIGYKAGPAIFNKPDSKLFKKQHVDSAHAFFERHGGKALILARFVPIVRTFVPVIVGVAKMDMRKFMLFNAIGAIAWAGGVTYLGYVLGNNVPWVQHNLDIIFIGIVAVSIIPIGIEFLKAMSKHRKKKASEA
;
A
#
# COMPACT_ATOMS: atom_id res chain seq x y z
N MET A 1 -41.63 -12.96 -28.32
CA MET A 1 -42.02 -12.88 -26.89
C MET A 1 -41.51 -14.08 -26.05
N ILE A 2 -40.50 -14.84 -26.51
CA ILE A 2 -39.91 -15.97 -25.76
C ILE A 2 -38.41 -15.73 -25.47
N LEU A 3 -37.76 -14.78 -26.15
CA LEU A 3 -36.34 -14.45 -25.96
C LEU A 3 -36.04 -13.49 -24.79
N THR A 4 -37.06 -12.87 -24.18
CA THR A 4 -36.90 -11.97 -23.04
C THR A 4 -37.01 -12.67 -21.68
N ALA A 5 -37.49 -13.91 -21.63
CA ALA A 5 -37.76 -14.62 -20.37
C ALA A 5 -36.58 -15.47 -19.85
N LEU A 6 -35.50 -15.59 -20.62
CA LEU A 6 -34.33 -16.42 -20.26
C LEU A 6 -33.15 -15.62 -19.69
N ASN A 7 -33.22 -14.29 -19.67
CA ASN A 7 -32.10 -13.45 -19.23
C ASN A 7 -32.07 -13.22 -17.71
N ASP A 8 -33.23 -13.21 -17.04
CA ASP A 8 -33.33 -12.79 -15.64
C ASP A 8 -33.08 -13.92 -14.63
N SER A 9 -33.18 -15.18 -15.04
CA SER A 9 -33.05 -16.35 -14.16
C SER A 9 -31.69 -17.06 -14.21
N VAL A 10 -30.88 -16.81 -15.25
CA VAL A 10 -29.62 -17.54 -15.48
C VAL A 10 -28.37 -16.71 -15.09
N LEU A 11 -28.44 -15.38 -15.14
CA LEU A 11 -27.33 -14.50 -14.74
C LEU A 11 -27.00 -14.50 -13.23
N PRO A 12 -27.95 -14.62 -12.29
CA PRO A 12 -27.63 -14.62 -10.86
C PRO A 12 -26.91 -15.90 -10.40
N ALA A 13 -27.00 -17.00 -11.15
CA ALA A 13 -26.42 -18.29 -10.78
C ALA A 13 -24.90 -18.39 -11.08
N LEU A 14 -24.37 -17.50 -11.93
CA LEU A 14 -22.94 -17.42 -12.26
C LEU A 14 -22.18 -16.36 -11.43
N VAL A 15 -22.91 -15.50 -10.73
CA VAL A 15 -22.36 -14.54 -9.77
C VAL A 15 -22.64 -15.10 -8.39
N GLY A 16 -21.66 -15.80 -7.80
CA GLY A 16 -21.76 -16.32 -6.44
C GLY A 16 -21.99 -15.19 -5.44
N HIS A 17 -23.26 -14.91 -5.13
CA HIS A 17 -23.66 -14.01 -4.06
C HIS A 17 -23.51 -14.79 -2.74
N GLY A 18 -22.27 -14.89 -2.25
CA GLY A 18 -22.01 -15.21 -0.86
C GLY A 18 -22.47 -14.02 -0.02
N ALA A 19 -23.75 -13.99 0.35
CA ALA A 19 -24.29 -13.01 1.28
C ALA A 19 -23.55 -13.15 2.61
N VAL A 20 -22.68 -12.18 2.91
CA VAL A 20 -21.99 -12.08 4.20
C VAL A 20 -23.02 -11.67 5.26
N PRO A 21 -23.06 -12.30 6.45
CA PRO A 21 -24.05 -11.98 7.48
C PRO A 21 -23.95 -10.50 7.89
N SER A 22 -25.06 -9.77 7.80
CA SER A 22 -25.14 -8.39 8.29
C SER A 22 -24.87 -8.36 9.79
N LEU A 23 -23.86 -7.57 10.19
CA LEU A 23 -23.56 -7.23 11.57
C LEU A 23 -24.73 -6.43 12.14
N GLY A 24 -25.72 -7.10 12.76
CA GLY A 24 -26.81 -6.46 13.52
C GLY A 24 -26.35 -5.71 14.78
N LEU A 25 -25.10 -5.24 14.81
CA LEU A 25 -24.37 -4.63 15.91
C LEU A 25 -24.05 -3.15 15.65
N LEU A 26 -24.14 -2.68 14.40
CA LEU A 26 -23.94 -1.28 14.01
C LEU A 26 -25.23 -0.70 13.42
N PRO A 27 -25.50 0.61 13.59
CA PRO A 27 -26.61 1.26 12.90
C PRO A 27 -26.48 1.16 11.37
N ASP A 28 -27.59 1.11 10.63
CA ASP A 28 -27.61 0.94 9.16
C ASP A 28 -26.75 1.93 8.35
N TRP A 29 -26.41 3.08 8.95
CA TRP A 29 -25.58 4.15 8.40
C TRP A 29 -24.07 4.00 8.70
N LEU A 30 -23.71 3.12 9.62
CA LEU A 30 -22.32 2.75 9.96
C LEU A 30 -21.99 1.32 9.54
N ASP A 31 -22.95 0.61 8.93
CA ASP A 31 -22.76 -0.75 8.46
C ASP A 31 -21.84 -0.72 7.22
N PRO A 32 -20.64 -1.36 7.28
CA PRO A 32 -19.67 -1.34 6.19
C PRO A 32 -20.28 -1.77 4.85
N MET A 33 -21.30 -2.62 4.88
CA MET A 33 -21.96 -3.15 3.69
C MET A 33 -22.82 -2.12 2.95
N ASN A 34 -23.53 -1.24 3.66
CA ASN A 34 -24.34 -0.18 3.05
C ASN A 34 -23.47 0.97 2.51
N LEU A 35 -22.40 1.31 3.23
CA LEU A 35 -21.42 2.31 2.79
C LEU A 35 -20.67 1.84 1.53
N LEU A 36 -20.29 0.57 1.43
CA LEU A 36 -19.52 0.07 0.28
C LEU A 36 -20.38 -0.21 -0.96
N ASN A 37 -21.68 -0.52 -0.81
CA ASN A 37 -22.61 -0.72 -1.91
C ASN A 37 -23.03 0.57 -2.64
N HIS A 38 -22.71 1.75 -2.10
CA HIS A 38 -22.93 3.01 -2.81
C HIS A 38 -21.85 3.20 -3.90
N PRO A 39 -22.21 3.26 -5.20
CA PRO A 39 -21.24 3.37 -6.30
C PRO A 39 -20.28 4.56 -6.16
N ALA A 40 -20.76 5.65 -5.55
CA ALA A 40 -19.96 6.83 -5.26
C ALA A 40 -18.87 6.55 -4.21
N LEU A 41 -19.18 5.77 -3.17
CA LEU A 41 -18.24 5.47 -2.08
C LEU A 41 -17.17 4.45 -2.50
N GLY A 42 -17.52 3.44 -3.31
CA GLY A 42 -16.54 2.51 -3.88
C GLY A 42 -15.45 3.22 -4.69
N PHE A 43 -15.82 4.21 -5.50
CA PHE A 43 -14.86 5.04 -6.24
C PHE A 43 -13.93 5.84 -5.31
N TRP A 44 -14.48 6.48 -4.27
CA TRP A 44 -13.68 7.22 -3.29
C TRP A 44 -12.72 6.32 -2.51
N VAL A 45 -13.14 5.10 -2.15
CA VAL A 45 -12.26 4.14 -1.46
C VAL A 45 -11.07 3.77 -2.34
N VAL A 46 -11.28 3.53 -3.64
CA VAL A 46 -10.18 3.24 -4.58
C VAL A 46 -9.25 4.43 -4.71
N ILE A 47 -9.77 5.66 -4.80
CA ILE A 47 -8.94 6.88 -4.86
C ILE A 47 -8.13 7.06 -3.58
N ILE A 48 -8.76 6.90 -2.41
CA ILE A 48 -8.10 7.03 -1.11
C ILE A 48 -7.01 5.96 -0.98
N ALA A 49 -7.30 4.71 -1.35
CA ALA A 49 -6.32 3.63 -1.40
C ALA A 49 -5.13 3.99 -2.29
N CYS A 50 -5.39 4.48 -3.50
CA CYS A 50 -4.34 4.95 -4.40
C CYS A 50 -3.55 6.10 -3.78
N GLY A 51 -4.21 7.07 -3.16
CA GLY A 51 -3.56 8.19 -2.47
C GLY A 51 -2.66 7.75 -1.33
N ILE A 52 -3.10 6.77 -0.53
CA ILE A 52 -2.32 6.20 0.57
C ILE A 52 -1.08 5.47 0.05
N ILE A 53 -1.22 4.60 -0.97
CA ILE A 53 -0.08 3.90 -1.58
C ILE A 53 0.90 4.87 -2.22
N PHE A 54 0.39 5.91 -2.88
CA PHE A 54 1.21 6.96 -3.45
C PHE A 54 1.97 7.73 -2.36
N ALA A 55 1.30 8.11 -1.28
CA ALA A 55 1.90 8.82 -0.16
C ALA A 55 2.95 7.97 0.56
N GLU A 56 2.67 6.69 0.81
CA GLU A 56 3.59 5.75 1.44
C GLU A 56 4.88 5.57 0.63
N THR A 57 4.74 5.41 -0.69
CA THR A 57 5.87 5.13 -1.59
C THR A 57 6.61 6.39 -2.03
N GLY A 58 5.92 7.53 -2.11
CA GLY A 58 6.48 8.79 -2.63
C GLY A 58 6.89 9.80 -1.57
N LEU A 59 6.21 9.85 -0.42
CA LEU A 59 6.58 10.74 0.68
C LEU A 59 7.43 9.94 1.66
N LEU A 60 8.70 10.32 1.85
CA LEU A 60 9.67 9.66 2.76
C LEU A 60 9.15 9.42 4.20
N VAL A 61 8.11 10.14 4.60
CA VAL A 61 7.42 10.06 5.90
C VAL A 61 6.23 9.08 5.92
N GLY A 62 5.86 8.54 4.77
CA GLY A 62 4.71 7.67 4.59
C GLY A 62 4.92 6.23 5.05
N PHE A 63 6.09 5.84 5.57
CA PHE A 63 6.36 4.47 6.07
C PHE A 63 5.37 3.97 7.12
N PHE A 64 4.69 4.91 7.77
CA PHE A 64 3.71 4.65 8.81
C PHE A 64 2.32 4.31 8.29
N LEU A 65 2.06 4.56 7.00
CA LEU A 65 0.79 4.22 6.37
C LEU A 65 0.74 2.69 6.13
N PRO A 66 -0.37 2.01 6.45
CA PRO A 66 -0.46 0.55 6.36
C PRO A 66 -0.78 0.09 4.92
N GLY A 67 0.11 0.37 3.96
CA GLY A 67 -0.17 0.05 2.56
C GLY A 67 -0.21 -1.44 2.24
N ASP A 68 0.63 -2.27 2.87
CA ASP A 68 0.60 -3.74 2.65
C ASP A 68 -0.74 -4.34 3.06
N SER A 69 -1.23 -3.94 4.24
CA SER A 69 -2.53 -4.36 4.73
C SER A 69 -3.64 -3.80 3.85
N LEU A 70 -3.53 -2.56 3.38
CA LEU A 70 -4.50 -1.96 2.49
C LEU A 70 -4.61 -2.71 1.16
N LEU A 71 -3.48 -3.05 0.51
CA LEU A 71 -3.45 -3.82 -0.75
C LEU A 71 -4.13 -5.18 -0.57
N PHE A 72 -3.78 -5.89 0.50
CA PHE A 72 -4.37 -7.20 0.81
C PHE A 72 -5.88 -7.09 1.05
N THR A 73 -6.28 -6.11 1.86
CA THR A 73 -7.69 -5.87 2.19
C THR A 73 -8.51 -5.47 0.96
N ALA A 74 -7.95 -4.62 0.09
CA ALA A 74 -8.62 -4.21 -1.13
C ALA A 74 -8.87 -5.41 -2.07
N GLY A 75 -7.90 -6.33 -2.18
CA GLY A 75 -8.10 -7.59 -2.90
C GLY A 75 -9.17 -8.47 -2.27
N LEU A 76 -9.15 -8.61 -0.94
CA LEU A 76 -10.13 -9.37 -0.17
C LEU A 76 -11.56 -8.82 -0.30
N LEU A 77 -11.72 -7.49 -0.30
CA LEU A 77 -13.02 -6.83 -0.46
C LEU A 77 -13.61 -7.03 -1.87
N VAL A 78 -12.75 -7.09 -2.88
CA VAL A 78 -13.19 -7.38 -4.25
C VAL A 78 -13.63 -8.85 -4.39
N SER A 79 -12.98 -9.80 -3.70
CA SER A 79 -13.39 -11.22 -3.77
C SER A 79 -14.69 -11.50 -3.01
N THR A 80 -14.95 -10.81 -1.90
CA THR A 80 -16.20 -10.97 -1.14
C THR A 80 -17.40 -10.26 -1.76
N GLY A 81 -17.21 -9.57 -2.89
CA GLY A 81 -18.25 -8.77 -3.54
C GLY A 81 -18.58 -7.46 -2.82
N ALA A 82 -17.91 -7.16 -1.70
CA ALA A 82 -18.10 -5.92 -0.95
C ALA A 82 -17.63 -4.69 -1.74
N MET A 83 -16.68 -4.85 -2.67
CA MET A 83 -16.27 -3.81 -3.60
C MET A 83 -16.57 -4.25 -5.05
N PRO A 84 -17.59 -3.69 -5.73
CA PRO A 84 -17.98 -4.07 -7.09
C PRO A 84 -17.03 -3.44 -8.14
N VAL A 85 -15.73 -3.68 -7.99
CA VAL A 85 -14.67 -3.19 -8.89
C VAL A 85 -13.97 -4.40 -9.52
N ASN A 86 -13.66 -4.31 -10.81
CA ASN A 86 -12.89 -5.34 -11.47
C ASN A 86 -11.48 -5.41 -10.87
N ILE A 87 -11.07 -6.60 -10.40
CA ILE A 87 -9.77 -6.83 -9.75
C ILE A 87 -8.59 -6.37 -10.61
N TRP A 88 -8.66 -6.55 -11.94
CA TRP A 88 -7.60 -6.13 -12.86
C TRP A 88 -7.48 -4.61 -12.93
N VAL A 89 -8.61 -3.90 -12.86
CA VAL A 89 -8.63 -2.42 -12.83
C VAL A 89 -8.07 -1.92 -11.51
N LEU A 90 -8.49 -2.51 -10.38
CA LEU A 90 -7.96 -2.16 -9.05
C LEU A 90 -6.46 -2.39 -8.98
N MET A 91 -5.99 -3.58 -9.38
CA MET A 91 -4.56 -3.90 -9.43
C MET A 91 -3.79 -2.90 -10.31
N GLY A 92 -4.31 -2.58 -11.49
CA GLY A 92 -3.71 -1.60 -12.39
C GLY A 92 -3.54 -0.23 -11.73
N LEU A 93 -4.59 0.28 -11.08
CA LEU A 93 -4.56 1.56 -10.37
C LEU A 93 -3.56 1.58 -9.21
N LEU A 94 -3.52 0.53 -8.40
CA LEU A 94 -2.60 0.40 -7.26
C LEU A 94 -1.14 0.28 -7.71
N ILE A 95 -0.88 -0.48 -8.79
CA ILE A 95 0.44 -0.59 -9.42
C ILE A 95 0.89 0.77 -9.93
N VAL A 96 0.03 1.49 -10.66
CA VAL A 96 0.34 2.83 -11.19
C VAL A 96 0.62 3.80 -10.05
N SER A 97 -0.22 3.81 -9.01
CA SER A 97 -0.01 4.65 -7.84
C SER A 97 1.36 4.41 -7.18
N GLY A 98 1.69 3.16 -6.86
CA GLY A 98 2.98 2.81 -6.26
C GLY A 98 4.17 3.01 -7.19
N PHE A 99 3.98 2.93 -8.51
CA PHE A 99 5.01 3.23 -9.49
C PHE A 99 5.32 4.73 -9.54
N VAL A 100 4.28 5.57 -9.63
CA VAL A 100 4.39 7.03 -9.70
C VAL A 100 4.92 7.59 -8.37
N GLY A 101 4.52 7.03 -7.22
CA GLY A 101 5.06 7.40 -5.92
C GLY A 101 6.57 7.16 -5.84
N ASN A 102 7.04 5.97 -6.23
CA ASN A 102 8.47 5.67 -6.30
C ASN A 102 9.22 6.58 -7.29
N GLN A 103 8.59 6.96 -8.40
CA GLN A 103 9.18 7.90 -9.36
C GLN A 103 9.35 9.29 -8.75
N LEU A 104 8.38 9.74 -7.95
CA LEU A 104 8.48 10.97 -7.17
C LEU A 104 9.64 10.88 -6.16
N GLY A 105 9.75 9.78 -5.42
CA GLY A 105 10.86 9.54 -4.49
C GLY A 105 12.23 9.60 -5.19
N TYR A 106 12.39 8.93 -6.32
CA TYR A 106 13.60 9.02 -7.14
C TYR A 106 13.90 10.46 -7.57
N PHE A 107 12.89 11.20 -8.03
CA PHE A 107 13.07 12.57 -8.47
C PHE A 107 13.45 13.52 -7.32
N ILE A 108 12.85 13.33 -6.14
CA ILE A 108 13.22 14.04 -4.91
C ILE A 108 14.71 13.78 -4.62
N GLY A 109 15.15 12.52 -4.63
CA GLY A 109 16.56 12.17 -4.41
C GLY A 109 17.50 12.75 -5.48
N TYR A 110 17.10 12.69 -6.75
CA TYR A 110 17.88 13.20 -7.87
C TYR A 110 18.08 14.71 -7.80
N LYS A 111 17.01 15.46 -7.45
CA LYS A 111 17.04 16.93 -7.32
C LYS A 111 17.69 17.39 -6.02
N ALA A 112 17.49 16.67 -4.91
CA ALA A 112 18.10 16.98 -3.61
C ALA A 112 19.58 16.60 -3.54
N GLY A 113 20.02 15.64 -4.36
CA GLY A 113 21.39 15.16 -4.42
C GLY A 113 22.44 16.29 -4.40
N PRO A 114 22.45 17.21 -5.38
CA PRO A 114 23.43 18.30 -5.44
C PRO A 114 23.49 19.20 -4.20
N ALA A 115 22.34 19.46 -3.55
CA ALA A 115 22.27 20.26 -2.33
C ALA A 115 22.83 19.53 -1.10
N ILE A 116 22.71 18.20 -1.08
CA ILE A 116 23.25 17.32 -0.02
C ILE A 116 24.76 17.10 -0.22
N PHE A 117 25.24 17.01 -1.47
CA PHE A 117 26.68 16.88 -1.77
C PHE A 117 27.51 18.12 -1.42
N ASN A 118 26.88 19.31 -1.36
CA ASN A 118 27.56 20.56 -1.00
C ASN A 118 27.76 20.76 0.51
N LYS A 119 27.32 19.83 1.37
CA LYS A 119 27.64 19.82 2.81
C LYS A 119 28.51 18.60 3.18
N PRO A 120 29.85 18.73 3.16
CA PRO A 120 30.77 17.62 3.44
C PRO A 120 30.68 17.04 4.86
N ASP A 121 30.01 17.70 5.81
CA ASP A 121 29.93 17.31 7.23
C ASP A 121 28.63 16.63 7.69
N SER A 122 27.72 16.24 6.79
CA SER A 122 26.50 15.55 7.23
C SER A 122 26.79 14.07 7.56
N LYS A 123 26.63 13.68 8.84
CA LYS A 123 26.84 12.31 9.33
C LYS A 123 26.02 11.21 8.61
N LEU A 124 24.99 11.60 7.85
CA LEU A 124 24.11 10.70 7.08
C LEU A 124 24.52 10.54 5.61
N PHE A 125 25.30 11.46 5.04
CA PHE A 125 25.62 11.48 3.60
C PHE A 125 27.10 11.75 3.34
N LYS A 126 27.98 10.86 3.84
CA LYS A 126 29.38 10.85 3.40
C LYS A 126 29.43 10.40 1.94
N LYS A 127 30.27 11.06 1.13
CA LYS A 127 30.53 10.72 -0.29
C LYS A 127 30.78 9.22 -0.50
N GLN A 128 31.51 8.58 0.43
CA GLN A 128 31.74 7.14 0.48
C GLN A 128 30.47 6.27 0.48
N HIS A 129 29.39 6.68 1.16
CA HIS A 129 28.13 5.92 1.17
C HIS A 129 27.38 6.03 -0.16
N VAL A 130 27.49 7.17 -0.83
CA VAL A 130 26.91 7.38 -2.17
C VAL A 130 27.67 6.57 -3.21
N ASP A 131 29.00 6.64 -3.21
CA ASP A 131 29.84 5.87 -4.12
C ASP A 131 29.64 4.36 -3.89
N SER A 132 29.50 3.94 -2.62
CA SER A 132 29.15 2.55 -2.28
C SER A 132 27.75 2.17 -2.76
N ALA A 133 26.76 3.06 -2.65
CA ALA A 133 25.42 2.82 -3.17
C ALA A 133 25.44 2.70 -4.70
N HIS A 134 26.18 3.58 -5.40
CA HIS A 134 26.36 3.52 -6.84
C HIS A 134 27.03 2.21 -7.28
N ALA A 135 28.13 1.82 -6.63
CA ALA A 135 28.81 0.56 -6.88
C ALA A 135 27.94 -0.66 -6.53
N PHE A 136 27.11 -0.56 -5.49
CA PHE A 136 26.16 -1.61 -5.11
C PHE A 136 25.08 -1.80 -6.18
N PHE A 137 24.54 -0.72 -6.72
CA PHE A 137 23.55 -0.76 -7.82
C PHE A 137 24.17 -1.19 -9.15
N GLU A 138 25.43 -0.86 -9.43
CA GLU A 138 26.19 -1.39 -10.56
C GLU A 138 26.40 -2.91 -10.43
N ARG A 139 26.75 -3.42 -9.23
CA ARG A 139 26.99 -4.86 -8.99
C ARG A 139 25.73 -5.72 -8.91
N HIS A 140 24.72 -5.29 -8.16
CA HIS A 140 23.51 -6.08 -7.89
C HIS A 140 22.36 -5.74 -8.85
N GLY A 141 22.52 -4.67 -9.65
CA GLY A 141 21.50 -4.19 -10.57
C GLY A 141 20.22 -3.77 -9.85
N GLY A 142 19.13 -3.65 -10.61
CA GLY A 142 17.83 -3.37 -10.01
C GLY A 142 17.11 -4.59 -9.45
N LYS A 143 17.76 -5.77 -9.36
CA LYS A 143 17.23 -6.89 -8.57
C LYS A 143 17.14 -6.51 -7.09
N ALA A 144 18.13 -5.76 -6.59
CA ALA A 144 18.09 -5.22 -5.24
C ALA A 144 16.92 -4.25 -5.03
N LEU A 145 16.54 -3.48 -6.07
CA LEU A 145 15.40 -2.56 -6.02
C LEU A 145 14.07 -3.30 -5.86
N ILE A 146 13.93 -4.45 -6.51
CA ILE A 146 12.75 -5.31 -6.39
C ILE A 146 12.68 -5.92 -4.99
N LEU A 147 13.79 -6.51 -4.52
CA LEU A 147 13.85 -7.16 -3.21
C LEU A 147 13.65 -6.19 -2.05
N ALA A 148 14.21 -4.98 -2.17
CA ALA A 148 14.05 -3.91 -1.19
C ALA A 148 12.58 -3.53 -0.94
N ARG A 149 11.70 -3.78 -1.92
CA ARG A 149 10.28 -3.44 -1.83
C ARG A 149 9.51 -4.31 -0.83
N PHE A 150 10.00 -5.51 -0.55
CA PHE A 150 9.43 -6.43 0.43
C PHE A 150 9.88 -6.15 1.85
N VAL A 151 10.81 -5.21 2.05
CA VAL A 151 11.28 -4.79 3.36
C VAL A 151 10.68 -3.41 3.68
N PRO A 152 9.69 -3.32 4.59
CA PRO A 152 8.85 -2.12 4.76
C PRO A 152 9.61 -0.82 4.99
N ILE A 153 10.66 -0.85 5.82
CA ILE A 153 11.46 0.34 6.11
C ILE A 153 12.35 0.69 4.91
N VAL A 154 12.92 -0.31 4.25
CA VAL A 154 13.92 -0.11 3.20
C VAL A 154 13.25 0.45 1.94
N ARG A 155 12.03 0.00 1.60
CA ARG A 155 11.33 0.40 0.37
C ARG A 155 11.06 1.89 0.23
N THR A 156 10.88 2.61 1.34
CA THR A 156 10.56 4.06 1.31
C THR A 156 11.81 4.89 1.08
N PHE A 157 12.98 4.44 1.56
CA PHE A 157 14.24 5.16 1.40
C PHE A 157 14.96 4.84 0.09
N VAL A 158 14.81 3.63 -0.44
CA VAL A 158 15.58 3.20 -1.63
C VAL A 158 15.36 4.09 -2.84
N PRO A 159 14.14 4.49 -3.26
CA PRO A 159 13.96 5.36 -4.41
C PRO A 159 14.76 6.65 -4.30
N VAL A 160 14.76 7.27 -3.10
CA VAL A 160 15.51 8.50 -2.82
C VAL A 160 17.01 8.25 -2.85
N ILE A 161 17.51 7.19 -2.21
CA ILE A 161 18.94 6.83 -2.22
C ILE A 161 19.43 6.59 -3.64
N VAL A 162 18.65 5.86 -4.45
CA VAL A 162 18.94 5.60 -5.86
C VAL A 162 18.97 6.89 -6.68
N GLY A 163 18.04 7.81 -6.41
CA GLY A 163 18.01 9.14 -7.00
C GLY A 163 19.26 9.96 -6.66
N VAL A 164 19.66 9.99 -5.38
CA VAL A 164 20.88 10.68 -4.91
C VAL A 164 22.13 10.07 -5.56
N ALA A 165 22.18 8.75 -5.72
CA ALA A 165 23.26 8.03 -6.39
C ALA A 165 23.26 8.19 -7.93
N LYS A 166 22.32 8.95 -8.49
CA LYS A 166 22.18 9.25 -9.93
C LYS A 166 22.21 7.99 -10.81
N MET A 167 21.56 6.92 -10.37
CA MET A 167 21.36 5.74 -11.21
C MET A 167 20.59 6.11 -12.48
N ASP A 168 20.90 5.47 -13.60
CA ASP A 168 20.19 5.67 -14.86
C ASP A 168 18.66 5.52 -14.69
N MET A 169 17.92 6.55 -15.13
CA MET A 169 16.48 6.65 -14.92
C MET A 169 15.71 5.54 -15.67
N ARG A 170 16.20 5.08 -16.83
CA ARG A 170 15.54 3.99 -17.59
C ARG A 170 15.67 2.67 -16.86
N LYS A 171 16.87 2.38 -16.32
CA LYS A 171 17.08 1.20 -15.47
C LYS A 171 16.17 1.26 -14.25
N PHE A 172 16.13 2.38 -13.53
CA PHE A 172 15.25 2.55 -12.37
C PHE A 172 13.79 2.31 -12.72
N MET A 173 13.27 2.93 -13.79
CA MET A 173 11.88 2.76 -14.23
C MET A 173 11.54 1.29 -14.51
N LEU A 174 12.39 0.56 -15.22
CA LEU A 174 12.13 -0.84 -15.54
C LEU A 174 12.02 -1.71 -14.28
N PHE A 175 12.99 -1.59 -13.38
CA PHE A 175 13.00 -2.39 -12.15
C PHE A 175 11.93 -1.94 -11.15
N ASN A 176 11.61 -0.64 -11.11
CA ASN A 176 10.50 -0.11 -10.33
C ASN A 176 9.16 -0.66 -10.82
N ALA A 177 8.94 -0.74 -12.14
CA ALA A 177 7.73 -1.30 -12.73
C ALA A 177 7.56 -2.78 -12.34
N ILE A 178 8.62 -3.59 -12.50
CA ILE A 178 8.61 -5.01 -12.10
C ILE A 178 8.31 -5.13 -10.61
N GLY A 179 8.98 -4.33 -9.77
CA GLY A 179 8.74 -4.33 -8.32
C GLY A 179 7.30 -3.90 -7.97
N ALA A 180 6.72 -2.93 -8.68
CA ALA A 180 5.37 -2.43 -8.43
C ALA A 180 4.33 -3.50 -8.78
N ILE A 181 4.52 -4.19 -9.91
CA ILE A 181 3.68 -5.31 -10.33
C ILE A 181 3.79 -6.46 -9.32
N ALA A 182 5.01 -6.86 -8.95
CA ALA A 182 5.23 -7.97 -8.03
C ALA A 182 4.65 -7.69 -6.63
N TRP A 183 4.80 -6.46 -6.13
CA TRP A 183 4.32 -6.09 -4.80
C TRP A 183 2.83 -5.70 -4.81
N ALA A 184 2.45 -4.60 -5.49
CA ALA A 184 1.07 -4.12 -5.47
C ALA A 184 0.13 -5.10 -6.17
N GLY A 185 0.55 -5.63 -7.33
CA GLY A 185 -0.22 -6.66 -8.02
C GLY A 185 -0.26 -7.97 -7.22
N GLY A 186 0.89 -8.47 -6.77
CA GLY A 186 0.97 -9.74 -6.04
C GLY A 186 0.21 -9.76 -4.73
N VAL A 187 0.38 -8.74 -3.87
CA VAL A 187 -0.30 -8.66 -2.57
C VAL A 187 -1.81 -8.50 -2.75
N THR A 188 -2.26 -7.66 -3.68
CA THR A 188 -3.68 -7.46 -3.98
C THR A 188 -4.31 -8.74 -4.54
N TYR A 189 -3.64 -9.39 -5.50
CA TYR A 189 -4.14 -10.64 -6.07
C TYR A 189 -4.19 -11.77 -5.04
N LEU A 190 -3.19 -11.84 -4.16
CA LEU A 190 -3.15 -12.83 -3.08
C LEU A 190 -4.34 -12.64 -2.11
N GLY A 191 -4.68 -11.40 -1.75
CA GLY A 191 -5.90 -11.09 -0.98
C GLY A 191 -7.18 -11.53 -1.70
N TYR A 192 -7.27 -11.29 -3.01
CA TYR A 192 -8.40 -11.72 -3.84
C TYR A 192 -8.56 -13.24 -3.87
N VAL A 193 -7.48 -13.99 -4.15
CA VAL A 193 -7.51 -15.45 -4.21
C VAL A 193 -7.82 -16.07 -2.85
N LEU A 194 -7.22 -15.56 -1.77
CA LEU A 194 -7.49 -16.06 -0.42
C LEU A 194 -8.95 -15.84 -0.01
N GLY A 195 -9.54 -14.70 -0.37
CA GLY A 195 -10.96 -14.45 -0.12
C GLY A 195 -11.89 -15.37 -0.91
N ASN A 196 -11.54 -15.76 -2.14
CA ASN A 196 -12.37 -16.67 -2.94
C ASN A 196 -12.21 -18.15 -2.55
N ASN A 197 -10.99 -18.58 -2.22
CA ASN A 197 -10.64 -20.00 -2.16
C ASN A 197 -10.52 -20.56 -0.73
N VAL A 198 -10.55 -19.71 0.30
CA VAL A 198 -10.41 -20.15 1.70
C VAL A 198 -11.70 -19.87 2.47
N PRO A 199 -12.56 -20.88 2.71
CA PRO A 199 -13.83 -20.71 3.42
C PRO A 199 -13.67 -20.14 4.84
N TRP A 200 -12.55 -20.42 5.49
CA TRP A 200 -12.20 -19.85 6.79
C TRP A 200 -11.99 -18.33 6.72
N VAL A 201 -11.39 -17.82 5.65
CA VAL A 201 -11.19 -16.37 5.46
C VAL A 201 -12.54 -15.68 5.25
N GLN A 202 -13.44 -16.27 4.47
CA GLN A 202 -14.79 -15.75 4.28
C GLN A 202 -15.62 -15.71 5.58
N HIS A 203 -15.48 -16.72 6.44
CA HIS A 203 -16.19 -16.77 7.72
C HIS A 203 -15.57 -15.91 8.81
N ASN A 204 -14.31 -15.51 8.69
CA ASN A 204 -13.56 -14.77 9.71
C ASN A 204 -13.07 -13.41 9.21
N LEU A 205 -13.78 -12.82 8.23
CA LEU A 205 -13.46 -11.48 7.71
C LEU A 205 -13.37 -10.47 8.84
N ASP A 206 -14.29 -10.52 9.81
CA ASP A 206 -14.35 -9.62 10.95
C ASP A 206 -13.06 -9.65 11.78
N ILE A 207 -12.55 -10.85 12.08
CA ILE A 207 -11.30 -11.07 12.82
C ILE A 207 -10.10 -10.57 12.02
N ILE A 208 -10.09 -10.80 10.71
CA ILE A 208 -9.04 -10.34 9.81
C ILE A 208 -9.02 -8.81 9.73
N PHE A 209 -10.18 -8.17 9.59
CA PHE A 209 -10.32 -6.71 9.62
C PHE A 209 -9.87 -6.12 10.95
N ILE A 210 -10.33 -6.67 12.07
CA ILE A 210 -9.88 -6.26 13.40
C ILE A 210 -8.36 -6.45 13.53
N GLY A 211 -7.81 -7.55 13.02
CA GLY A 211 -6.38 -7.81 13.00
C GLY A 211 -5.60 -6.79 12.18
N ILE A 212 -6.06 -6.45 10.98
CA ILE A 212 -5.46 -5.43 10.11
C ILE A 212 -5.52 -4.05 10.76
N VAL A 213 -6.67 -3.66 11.30
CA VAL A 213 -6.86 -2.39 12.01
C VAL A 213 -5.97 -2.33 13.25
N ALA A 214 -5.90 -3.41 14.02
CA ALA A 214 -5.02 -3.52 15.17
C ALA A 214 -3.54 -3.38 14.76
N VAL A 215 -3.08 -4.14 13.76
CA VAL A 215 -1.71 -4.04 13.25
C VAL A 215 -1.41 -2.64 12.68
N SER A 216 -2.41 -1.97 12.11
CA SER A 216 -2.28 -0.62 11.58
C SER A 216 -2.23 0.46 12.65
N ILE A 217 -3.04 0.35 13.72
CA ILE A 217 -3.22 1.38 14.76
C ILE A 217 -2.26 1.18 15.95
N ILE A 218 -1.90 -0.05 16.28
CA ILE A 218 -1.03 -0.36 17.44
C ILE A 218 0.33 0.34 17.34
N PRO A 219 1.06 0.32 16.20
CA PRO A 219 2.34 1.03 16.07
C PRO A 219 2.18 2.53 16.31
N ILE A 220 1.11 3.12 15.76
CA ILE A 220 0.73 4.53 15.92
C ILE A 220 0.48 4.87 17.38
N GLY A 221 -0.32 4.06 18.06
CA GLY A 221 -0.65 4.24 19.47
C GLY A 221 0.57 4.14 20.37
N ILE A 222 1.45 3.16 20.12
CA ILE A 222 2.69 2.98 20.89
C ILE A 222 3.62 4.19 20.72
N GLU A 223 3.81 4.70 19.50
CA GLU A 223 4.62 5.88 19.25
C GLU A 223 4.03 7.14 19.90
N PHE A 224 2.71 7.31 19.82
CA PHE A 224 2.01 8.44 20.46
C PHE A 224 2.15 8.39 21.99
N LEU A 225 1.96 7.23 22.61
CA LEU A 225 2.12 7.05 24.06
C LEU A 225 3.57 7.28 24.50
N LYS A 226 4.55 6.78 23.73
CA LYS A 226 5.96 7.06 23.98
C LYS A 226 6.27 8.55 23.85
N ALA A 227 5.75 9.23 22.83
CA ALA A 227 5.91 10.67 22.64
C ALA A 227 5.34 11.49 23.81
N MET A 228 4.15 11.13 24.31
CA MET A 228 3.53 11.77 25.48
C MET A 228 4.33 11.51 26.77
N SER A 229 4.84 10.30 26.98
CA SER A 229 5.67 9.97 28.14
C SER A 229 6.99 10.76 28.18
N LYS A 230 7.57 11.03 27.00
CA LYS A 230 8.81 11.81 26.85
C LYS A 230 8.59 13.29 27.15
N HIS A 231 7.41 13.82 26.79
CA HIS A 231 6.98 15.17 27.19
C HIS A 231 6.73 15.30 28.70
N ARG A 232 6.13 14.30 29.35
CA ARG A 232 5.97 14.28 30.81
C ARG A 232 7.30 14.23 31.56
N LYS A 233 8.27 13.42 31.10
CA LYS A 233 9.61 13.34 31.71
C LYS A 233 10.42 14.63 31.56
N LYS A 234 10.28 15.36 30.44
CA LYS A 234 10.96 16.64 30.24
C LYS A 234 10.42 17.73 31.18
N LYS A 235 9.09 17.79 31.35
CA LYS A 235 8.43 18.74 32.27
C LYS A 235 8.73 18.47 33.75
N ALA A 236 8.99 17.23 34.13
CA ALA A 236 9.36 16.84 35.50
C ALA A 236 10.87 16.97 35.80
N SER A 237 11.70 17.19 34.79
CA SER A 237 13.15 17.45 34.94
C SER A 237 13.50 18.94 34.90
N GLU A 238 12.54 19.79 34.49
CA GLU A 238 12.65 21.25 34.42
C GLU A 238 11.92 21.95 35.60
N ALA A 239 11.32 21.17 36.51
CA ALA A 239 10.66 21.62 37.74
C ALA A 239 11.44 21.09 38.96
#